data_AF-A0A930KF90-F1
#
_entry.id   AF-A0A930KF90-F1
#
_cell.length_a   1.000
_cell.length_b   1.000
_cell.length_c   1.000
_cell.angle_alpha   90.00
_cell.angle_beta   90.00
_cell.angle_gamma   90.00
#
_symmetry.space_group_name_H-M   'P 1'
#
loop_
_entity.id
_entity.type
_entity.pdbx_description
1 polymer ?
#
loop_
_entity_poly.entity_id
_entity_poly.type
_entity_poly.pdbx_seq_one_letter_code
_entity_poly.pdbx_strand_id
1 'polypeptide(L)'
;MEVKSLLFVGAVMLLNPCQIKAQFYTIIREKEVQEKPKMEQKSTEEDYFYAYQDSAKVKEKSKDKSEFPTDFFSTTEGHEISIEKDIPVFVNVKDSLLFGLIKERMDVCLPLDFISVTSRYGLRKDPFKKCSTFHDGIDLECNMRHVYSMLPGIVRKVVYSKKGYGNHVILVYGHIQCLYGHLAAITVREGDEVYAGTIVGISGNTGKSTGPHLHIKISANGKSLNPAPFIAYLNNYITRLRDKIAYVRFGTQPPKELNISNLYQALDRNGIAFPKIVVAQALLETGYFTSNVCLNDNNLFGLRRPGDGSYYRFNNWEESVKAYKDYVQYKYKAGDYFRFLQRIGYAEDPYYLYKVKSISSSL
;
A
#
# COMPACT_ATOMS: atom_id res chain seq x y z
N MET A 1 27.46 4.52 -65.24
CA MET A 1 27.21 5.74 -64.43
C MET A 1 25.71 5.95 -64.42
N GLU A 2 24.96 6.08 -63.32
CA GLU A 2 25.20 6.08 -61.87
C GLU A 2 23.82 5.83 -61.19
N VAL A 3 23.82 4.94 -60.18
CA VAL A 3 23.14 4.98 -58.85
C VAL A 3 21.82 5.81 -58.74
N LYS A 4 20.69 5.32 -58.20
CA LYS A 4 20.46 4.94 -56.79
C LYS A 4 19.19 4.11 -56.56
N SER A 5 19.38 2.94 -55.95
CA SER A 5 18.38 2.23 -55.15
C SER A 5 18.53 2.69 -53.70
N LEU A 6 17.43 3.07 -53.04
CA LEU A 6 17.36 3.30 -51.59
C LEU A 6 16.33 2.33 -51.01
N LEU A 7 16.84 1.26 -50.39
CA LEU A 7 16.10 0.40 -49.48
C LEU A 7 16.12 1.05 -48.09
N PHE A 8 14.94 1.33 -47.54
CA PHE A 8 14.78 1.81 -46.17
C PHE A 8 14.88 0.62 -45.22
N VAL A 9 15.88 0.65 -44.35
CA VAL A 9 16.14 -0.35 -43.30
C VAL A 9 15.06 -0.22 -42.22
N GLY A 10 14.25 -1.27 -42.05
CA GLY A 10 13.36 -1.41 -40.90
C GLY A 10 14.17 -1.79 -39.67
N ALA A 11 14.30 -0.87 -38.72
CA ALA A 11 14.81 -1.15 -37.38
C ALA A 11 13.63 -1.53 -36.47
N VAL A 12 13.37 -2.82 -36.33
CA VAL A 12 12.51 -3.36 -35.27
C VAL A 12 13.37 -3.43 -34.00
N MET A 13 13.20 -2.46 -33.10
CA MET A 13 13.70 -2.59 -31.72
C MET A 13 12.84 -3.62 -30.99
N LEU A 14 13.35 -4.85 -30.88
CA LEU A 14 12.89 -5.83 -29.91
C LEU A 14 13.30 -5.33 -28.51
N LEU A 15 12.32 -4.80 -27.76
CA LEU A 15 12.46 -4.56 -26.34
C LEU A 15 12.57 -5.91 -25.62
N ASN A 16 13.78 -6.22 -25.14
CA ASN A 16 14.02 -7.31 -24.20
C ASN A 16 13.21 -7.07 -22.91
N PRO A 17 12.40 -8.02 -22.44
CA PRO A 17 11.90 -7.99 -21.07
C PRO A 17 13.07 -8.28 -20.12
N CYS A 18 13.40 -7.31 -19.27
CA CYS A 18 14.34 -7.47 -18.17
C CYS A 18 13.79 -8.53 -17.19
N GLN A 19 14.19 -9.79 -17.37
CA GLN A 19 13.98 -10.85 -16.38
C GLN A 19 14.92 -10.60 -15.20
N ILE A 20 14.40 -9.99 -14.13
CA ILE A 20 15.10 -9.94 -12.84
C ILE A 20 14.98 -11.34 -12.22
N LYS A 21 16.05 -12.13 -12.31
CA LYS A 21 16.17 -13.42 -11.61
C LYS A 21 16.40 -13.18 -10.12
N ALA A 22 15.73 -13.97 -9.28
CA ALA A 22 15.99 -14.02 -7.84
C ALA A 22 17.46 -14.37 -7.56
N GLN A 23 18.07 -13.69 -6.60
CA GLN A 23 19.45 -13.92 -6.15
C GLN A 23 19.38 -14.49 -4.72
N PHE A 24 19.68 -15.78 -4.54
CA PHE A 24 19.68 -16.43 -3.23
C PHE A 24 21.11 -16.60 -2.72
N TYR A 25 21.36 -16.26 -1.45
CA TYR A 25 22.70 -16.31 -0.86
C TYR A 25 22.70 -17.09 0.47
N THR A 26 23.71 -17.95 0.64
CA THR A 26 23.72 -19.09 1.57
C THR A 26 24.20 -18.76 2.99
N ILE A 27 23.78 -19.56 3.99
CA ILE A 27 24.37 -19.63 5.33
C ILE A 27 25.69 -20.42 5.27
N ILE A 28 26.81 -19.78 5.62
CA ILE A 28 28.14 -20.42 5.65
C ILE A 28 28.23 -21.40 6.84
N ARG A 29 28.65 -22.65 6.59
CA ARG A 29 29.11 -23.57 7.66
C ARG A 29 30.40 -23.00 8.26
N GLU A 30 30.46 -22.95 9.59
CA GLU A 30 31.63 -22.49 10.35
C GLU A 30 32.94 -23.05 9.78
N LYS A 31 33.77 -22.18 9.18
CA LYS A 31 35.23 -22.27 9.13
C LYS A 31 35.86 -20.92 8.75
N GLU A 32 36.63 -20.42 9.72
CA GLU A 32 37.79 -19.52 9.71
C GLU A 32 37.72 -18.13 9.05
N VAL A 33 38.06 -17.15 9.90
CA VAL A 33 38.06 -15.70 9.71
C VAL A 33 39.48 -15.23 9.39
N GLN A 34 39.67 -14.45 8.31
CA GLN A 34 40.65 -13.34 8.11
C GLN A 34 40.23 -12.62 6.81
N GLU A 35 40.26 -11.30 6.55
CA GLU A 35 40.58 -10.03 7.23
C GLU A 35 39.83 -8.91 6.44
N LYS A 36 39.61 -7.73 7.03
CA LYS A 36 38.81 -6.59 6.47
C LYS A 36 39.67 -5.56 5.73
N PRO A 37 39.03 -4.63 4.98
CA PRO A 37 39.35 -3.21 5.11
C PRO A 37 38.17 -2.34 5.57
N LYS A 38 38.52 -1.22 6.23
CA LYS A 38 37.65 -0.20 6.83
C LYS A 38 37.12 0.78 5.79
N MET A 39 35.89 1.27 6.00
CA MET A 39 35.48 2.61 5.59
C MET A 39 34.48 3.20 6.58
N GLU A 40 34.82 4.38 7.10
CA GLU A 40 33.99 5.23 7.94
C GLU A 40 33.04 6.07 7.08
N GLN A 41 31.79 6.22 7.54
CA GLN A 41 31.13 7.53 7.49
C GLN A 41 29.98 7.59 8.50
N LYS A 42 30.06 8.61 9.37
CA LYS A 42 29.07 9.01 10.37
C LYS A 42 27.82 9.56 9.69
N SER A 43 26.64 9.14 10.16
CA SER A 43 25.41 9.93 10.09
C SER A 43 24.66 9.76 11.43
N THR A 44 24.15 10.88 11.92
CA THR A 44 23.72 11.18 13.28
C THR A 44 22.35 10.59 13.63
N GLU A 45 22.16 10.22 14.90
CA GLU A 45 21.11 9.33 15.45
C GLU A 45 19.71 9.94 15.69
N GLU A 46 19.36 11.10 15.15
CA GLU A 46 18.20 11.88 15.67
C GLU A 46 16.84 11.74 14.96
N ASP A 47 16.66 10.89 13.94
CA ASP A 47 15.43 10.93 13.10
C ASP A 47 14.43 9.76 13.20
N TYR A 48 14.45 8.92 14.24
CA TYR A 48 13.70 7.64 14.21
C TYR A 48 12.60 7.40 15.26
N PHE A 49 12.04 8.46 15.85
CA PHE A 49 10.98 8.28 16.84
C PHE A 49 9.82 9.21 16.51
N TYR A 50 8.70 8.70 15.94
CA TYR A 50 7.32 9.12 16.26
C TYR A 50 6.28 8.24 15.51
N ALA A 51 5.18 7.95 16.21
CA ALA A 51 3.93 7.29 15.79
C ALA A 51 3.79 5.75 15.96
N TYR A 52 3.91 5.25 17.20
CA TYR A 52 3.27 3.97 17.59
C TYR A 52 2.60 3.98 18.99
N GLN A 53 2.58 5.10 19.71
CA GLN A 53 1.90 5.19 21.00
C GLN A 53 0.92 6.35 20.97
N ASP A 54 -0.36 6.03 20.82
CA ASP A 54 -1.50 6.71 21.47
C ASP A 54 -2.86 6.27 20.90
N SER A 55 -3.15 4.97 20.92
CA SER A 55 -4.53 4.49 20.74
C SER A 55 -4.94 3.32 21.64
N ALA A 56 -4.07 2.91 22.57
CA ALA A 56 -4.43 1.94 23.61
C ALA A 56 -4.88 2.67 24.89
N LYS A 57 -6.14 3.13 24.92
CA LYS A 57 -7.01 3.25 26.11
C LYS A 57 -8.23 4.13 25.83
N VAL A 58 -9.37 3.54 25.47
CA VAL A 58 -10.69 4.01 25.92
C VAL A 58 -11.61 2.79 26.11
N LYS A 59 -12.27 2.76 27.27
CA LYS A 59 -13.16 1.70 27.76
C LYS A 59 -14.53 1.77 27.08
N GLU A 60 -15.10 0.60 26.78
CA GLU A 60 -16.50 0.43 26.38
C GLU A 60 -17.48 0.71 27.52
N LYS A 61 -18.65 1.26 27.17
CA LYS A 61 -19.97 0.90 27.75
C LYS A 61 -21.12 1.55 26.98
N SER A 62 -22.03 0.74 26.43
CA SER A 62 -23.47 0.67 26.78
C SER A 62 -24.35 0.17 25.61
N LYS A 63 -25.37 -0.60 25.98
CA LYS A 63 -26.40 -1.26 25.17
C LYS A 63 -27.63 -0.34 25.08
N ASP A 64 -28.36 -0.35 23.97
CA ASP A 64 -29.77 -0.78 24.01
C ASP A 64 -30.39 -1.05 22.61
N LYS A 65 -31.42 -1.89 22.61
CA LYS A 65 -32.17 -2.45 21.47
C LYS A 65 -33.47 -1.68 21.18
N SER A 66 -34.06 -2.00 20.01
CA SER A 66 -35.48 -1.90 19.57
C SER A 66 -35.65 -0.92 18.42
N GLU A 67 -36.53 -1.08 17.42
CA GLU A 67 -37.41 -2.15 16.93
C GLU A 67 -37.78 -1.72 15.48
N PHE A 68 -37.92 -2.68 14.56
CA PHE A 68 -38.30 -2.40 13.16
C PHE A 68 -39.80 -2.11 13.02
N PRO A 69 -40.18 -1.33 12.00
CA PRO A 69 -41.40 -1.64 11.26
C PRO A 69 -41.14 -1.87 9.76
N THR A 70 -41.54 -3.06 9.33
CA THR A 70 -42.25 -3.44 8.08
C THR A 70 -43.02 -2.26 7.44
N ASP A 71 -43.22 -2.08 6.13
CA ASP A 71 -43.52 -3.04 5.04
C ASP A 71 -43.77 -2.23 3.73
N PHE A 72 -43.98 -2.92 2.60
CA PHE A 72 -44.66 -2.49 1.34
C PHE A 72 -43.88 -1.57 0.36
N PHE A 73 -43.63 -1.90 -0.93
CA PHE A 73 -44.56 -2.30 -2.00
C PHE A 73 -43.92 -3.14 -3.13
N SER A 74 -44.79 -3.86 -3.83
CA SER A 74 -44.63 -4.80 -4.95
C SER A 74 -44.51 -4.18 -6.36
N THR A 75 -43.63 -4.78 -7.17
CA THR A 75 -43.63 -5.09 -8.63
C THR A 75 -44.35 -4.20 -9.65
N THR A 76 -43.62 -3.84 -10.73
CA THR A 76 -44.12 -3.86 -12.12
C THR A 76 -43.02 -4.34 -13.09
N GLU A 77 -43.43 -5.03 -14.16
CA GLU A 77 -42.63 -5.74 -15.17
C GLU A 77 -41.94 -4.80 -16.17
N GLY A 78 -40.70 -5.10 -16.56
CA GLY A 78 -40.02 -4.41 -17.66
C GLY A 78 -38.56 -4.82 -17.88
N HIS A 79 -38.35 -5.69 -18.88
CA HIS A 79 -37.10 -6.01 -19.58
C HIS A 79 -35.87 -6.42 -18.78
N GLU A 80 -35.59 -7.73 -18.80
CA GLU A 80 -34.35 -8.33 -18.34
C GLU A 80 -33.20 -7.97 -19.31
N ILE A 81 -32.45 -6.92 -18.97
CA ILE A 81 -31.12 -6.70 -19.51
C ILE A 81 -30.17 -7.40 -18.53
N SER A 82 -29.63 -8.55 -18.93
CA SER A 82 -28.61 -9.26 -18.17
C SER A 82 -27.29 -8.48 -18.22
N ILE A 83 -27.15 -7.51 -17.33
CA ILE A 83 -25.84 -7.04 -16.91
C ILE A 83 -25.35 -8.08 -15.90
N GLU A 84 -24.31 -8.84 -16.24
CA GLU A 84 -23.53 -9.60 -15.26
C GLU A 84 -22.84 -8.59 -14.32
N LYS A 85 -23.61 -8.03 -13.39
CA LYS A 85 -23.08 -7.65 -12.10
C LYS A 85 -23.31 -8.87 -11.23
N ASP A 86 -22.23 -9.46 -10.74
CA ASP A 86 -22.22 -10.40 -9.64
C ASP A 86 -22.83 -9.75 -8.39
N ILE A 87 -24.16 -9.62 -8.37
CA ILE A 87 -24.94 -9.24 -7.20
C ILE A 87 -25.36 -10.56 -6.57
N PRO A 88 -24.87 -10.87 -5.36
CA PRO A 88 -25.07 -12.20 -4.82
C PRO A 88 -26.51 -12.46 -4.41
N VAL A 89 -26.94 -13.63 -4.87
CA VAL A 89 -28.10 -14.44 -4.51
C VAL A 89 -28.43 -14.36 -3.02
N PHE A 90 -29.71 -14.09 -2.75
CA PHE A 90 -30.46 -14.10 -1.48
C PHE A 90 -29.66 -14.37 -0.20
N VAL A 91 -29.45 -13.30 0.56
CA VAL A 91 -28.87 -13.27 1.90
C VAL A 91 -29.85 -13.98 2.88
N ASN A 92 -29.35 -14.89 3.72
CA ASN A 92 -30.12 -15.64 4.73
C ASN A 92 -29.67 -15.27 6.16
N VAL A 93 -30.57 -14.65 6.95
CA VAL A 93 -30.68 -14.27 8.40
C VAL A 93 -29.44 -14.33 9.35
N LYS A 94 -28.39 -15.13 9.09
CA LYS A 94 -27.00 -14.88 9.54
C LYS A 94 -26.39 -13.60 8.94
N ASP A 95 -27.16 -12.93 8.09
CA ASP A 95 -26.79 -11.73 7.34
C ASP A 95 -26.49 -10.50 8.17
N SER A 96 -26.93 -10.37 9.42
CA SER A 96 -26.71 -9.10 10.14
C SER A 96 -25.22 -8.73 10.22
N LEU A 97 -24.33 -9.72 10.40
CA LEU A 97 -22.89 -9.47 10.41
C LEU A 97 -22.35 -9.23 9.00
N LEU A 98 -22.70 -10.08 8.04
CA LEU A 98 -22.22 -9.96 6.66
C LEU A 98 -22.70 -8.66 6.00
N PHE A 99 -23.99 -8.37 6.14
CA PHE A 99 -24.63 -7.12 5.73
C PHE A 99 -24.01 -5.91 6.43
N GLY A 100 -23.73 -6.01 7.74
CA GLY A 100 -23.01 -4.96 8.47
C GLY A 100 -21.63 -4.68 7.86
N LEU A 101 -20.84 -5.73 7.60
CA LEU A 101 -19.52 -5.61 6.97
C LEU A 101 -19.59 -5.08 5.54
N ILE A 102 -20.58 -5.51 4.75
CA ILE A 102 -20.82 -5.01 3.39
C ILE A 102 -21.17 -3.53 3.43
N LYS A 103 -22.05 -3.12 4.35
CA LYS A 103 -22.42 -1.71 4.56
C LYS A 103 -21.19 -0.87 4.93
N GLU A 104 -20.41 -1.33 5.90
CA GLU A 104 -19.14 -0.68 6.28
C GLU A 104 -18.18 -0.56 5.10
N ARG A 105 -18.11 -1.58 4.23
CA ARG A 105 -17.26 -1.56 3.03
C ARG A 105 -17.78 -0.59 1.97
N MET A 106 -19.09 -0.40 1.87
CA MET A 106 -19.71 0.55 0.95
C MET A 106 -19.47 2.01 1.38
N ASP A 107 -19.23 2.26 2.67
CA ASP A 107 -18.99 3.60 3.22
C ASP A 107 -17.50 4.03 3.20
N VAL A 108 -16.63 3.28 2.50
CA VAL A 108 -15.21 3.63 2.40
C VAL A 108 -14.62 3.29 1.04
N CYS A 109 -13.83 4.22 0.49
CA CYS A 109 -13.12 4.05 -0.76
C CYS A 109 -11.76 4.77 -0.72
N LEU A 110 -10.85 4.37 -1.62
CA LEU A 110 -9.63 5.13 -1.89
C LEU A 110 -9.92 6.19 -2.97
N PRO A 111 -9.16 7.29 -3.01
CA PRO A 111 -9.45 8.40 -3.92
C PRO A 111 -9.12 8.08 -5.40
N LEU A 112 -8.35 7.01 -5.65
CA LEU A 112 -7.95 6.49 -6.95
C LEU A 112 -7.89 4.95 -6.87
N ASP A 113 -7.90 4.27 -8.02
CA ASP A 113 -7.74 2.82 -8.11
C ASP A 113 -6.33 2.37 -7.63
N PHE A 114 -5.31 3.20 -7.88
CA PHE A 114 -3.92 2.97 -7.49
C PHE A 114 -3.37 4.23 -6.81
N ILE A 115 -2.64 4.05 -5.71
CA ILE A 115 -2.07 5.15 -4.92
C ILE A 115 -0.55 5.14 -5.05
N SER A 116 -0.01 6.14 -5.73
CA SER A 116 1.44 6.40 -5.86
C SER A 116 1.69 7.87 -5.47
N VAL A 117 2.41 8.11 -4.36
CA VAL A 117 2.66 9.47 -3.87
C VAL A 117 3.90 10.03 -4.57
N THR A 118 3.71 11.09 -5.35
CA THR A 118 4.81 11.77 -6.06
C THR A 118 5.37 12.96 -5.28
N SER A 119 4.57 13.55 -4.40
CA SER A 119 4.96 14.69 -3.57
C SER A 119 4.30 14.62 -2.20
N ARG A 120 5.10 14.81 -1.15
CA ARG A 120 4.67 14.69 0.25
C ARG A 120 4.19 16.04 0.80
N TYR A 121 3.39 15.98 1.86
CA TYR A 121 3.00 17.12 2.68
C TYR A 121 4.22 17.73 3.40
N GLY A 122 4.23 19.05 3.57
CA GLY A 122 5.27 19.78 4.31
C GLY A 122 6.17 20.66 3.44
N LEU A 123 7.30 21.08 4.02
CA LEU A 123 8.24 21.99 3.34
C LEU A 123 8.96 21.29 2.19
N ARG A 124 8.94 21.92 1.02
CA ARG A 124 9.67 21.47 -0.17
C ARG A 124 10.25 22.65 -0.93
N LYS A 125 11.28 22.41 -1.76
CA LYS A 125 11.73 23.43 -2.72
C LYS A 125 10.57 23.74 -3.67
N ASP A 126 10.27 25.01 -3.88
CA ASP A 126 9.22 25.45 -4.79
C ASP A 126 9.61 24.99 -6.21
N PRO A 127 8.72 24.30 -6.94
CA PRO A 127 9.05 23.80 -8.27
C PRO A 127 9.15 24.91 -9.33
N PHE A 128 8.70 26.13 -9.01
CA PHE A 128 8.74 27.29 -9.88
C PHE A 128 9.71 28.38 -9.38
N LYS A 129 10.18 28.32 -8.13
CA LYS A 129 11.10 29.30 -7.52
C LYS A 129 12.18 28.62 -6.69
N LYS A 130 13.36 29.22 -6.52
CA LYS A 130 14.43 28.70 -5.62
C LYS A 130 14.13 28.85 -4.12
N CYS A 131 12.88 29.09 -3.72
CA CYS A 131 12.47 29.30 -2.34
C CYS A 131 11.77 28.06 -1.78
N SER A 132 11.78 27.87 -0.46
CA SER A 132 10.95 26.82 0.17
C SER A 132 9.48 27.21 0.09
N THR A 133 8.61 26.26 -0.26
CA THR A 133 7.15 26.41 -0.22
C THR A 133 6.55 25.28 0.61
N PHE A 134 5.47 25.58 1.33
CA PHE A 134 4.77 24.59 2.13
C PHE A 134 3.72 23.89 1.27
N HIS A 135 3.82 22.57 1.16
CA HIS A 135 2.84 21.74 0.49
C HIS A 135 1.77 21.31 1.49
N ASP A 136 0.54 21.81 1.31
CA ASP A 136 -0.55 21.61 2.26
C ASP A 136 -1.44 20.41 1.97
N GLY A 137 -0.96 19.50 1.12
CA GLY A 137 -1.58 18.24 0.76
C GLY A 137 -0.53 17.22 0.31
N ILE A 138 -0.97 16.20 -0.42
CA ILE A 138 -0.11 15.26 -1.14
C ILE A 138 -0.49 15.23 -2.61
N ASP A 139 0.47 14.88 -3.45
CA ASP A 139 0.24 14.68 -4.89
C ASP A 139 0.30 13.19 -5.20
N LEU A 140 -0.72 12.70 -5.89
CA LEU A 140 -0.87 11.32 -6.31
C LEU A 140 -0.73 11.20 -7.83
N GLU A 141 0.13 10.30 -8.27
CA GLU A 141 0.34 10.00 -9.69
C GLU A 141 -0.95 9.51 -10.33
N CYS A 142 -1.46 10.27 -11.30
CA CYS A 142 -2.54 9.83 -12.18
C CYS A 142 -2.69 10.79 -13.35
N ASN A 143 -3.23 10.30 -14.45
CA ASN A 143 -3.53 11.11 -15.62
C ASN A 143 -4.85 10.64 -16.24
N MET A 144 -5.83 11.54 -16.36
CA MET A 144 -7.16 11.25 -16.91
C MET A 144 -7.83 10.02 -16.26
N ARG A 145 -7.73 9.91 -14.92
CA ARG A 145 -8.34 8.81 -14.15
C ARG A 145 -9.54 9.31 -13.35
N HIS A 146 -10.48 8.42 -13.06
CA HIS A 146 -11.58 8.74 -12.15
C HIS A 146 -11.05 9.05 -10.76
N VAL A 147 -11.62 10.08 -10.14
CA VAL A 147 -11.34 10.48 -8.76
C VAL A 147 -12.57 10.20 -7.94
N TYR A 148 -12.42 9.46 -6.86
CA TYR A 148 -13.54 8.98 -6.05
C TYR A 148 -13.62 9.74 -4.71
N SER A 149 -14.85 9.94 -4.23
CA SER A 149 -15.07 10.32 -2.84
C SER A 149 -14.59 9.20 -1.92
N MET A 150 -13.67 9.49 -0.99
CA MET A 150 -13.17 8.49 -0.04
C MET A 150 -14.20 8.05 1.00
N LEU A 151 -15.12 8.94 1.37
CA LEU A 151 -16.15 8.72 2.40
C LEU A 151 -17.50 9.29 1.93
N PRO A 152 -18.63 8.91 2.55
CA PRO A 152 -19.89 9.62 2.40
C PRO A 152 -19.76 11.07 2.89
N GLY A 153 -20.38 12.00 2.18
CA GLY A 153 -20.28 13.41 2.52
C GLY A 153 -21.12 14.32 1.64
N ILE A 154 -20.91 15.63 1.80
CA ILE A 154 -21.60 16.66 1.03
C ILE A 154 -20.58 17.48 0.26
N VAL A 155 -20.85 17.75 -1.02
CA VAL A 155 -20.04 18.64 -1.84
C VAL A 155 -20.24 20.08 -1.37
N ARG A 156 -19.25 20.60 -0.67
CA ARG A 156 -19.28 21.95 -0.09
C ARG A 156 -18.97 23.04 -1.09
N LYS A 157 -18.10 22.75 -2.06
CA LYS A 157 -17.67 23.73 -3.05
C LYS A 157 -17.17 23.06 -4.34
N VAL A 158 -17.50 23.66 -5.47
CA VAL A 158 -17.00 23.32 -6.81
C VAL A 158 -16.36 24.58 -7.38
N VAL A 159 -15.12 24.47 -7.84
CA VAL A 159 -14.38 25.62 -8.37
C VAL A 159 -13.76 25.27 -9.71
N TYR A 160 -13.99 26.12 -10.71
CA TYR A 160 -13.30 26.09 -11.99
C TYR A 160 -12.27 27.21 -12.04
N SER A 161 -10.99 26.87 -12.22
CA SER A 161 -9.89 27.85 -12.16
C SER A 161 -8.66 27.37 -12.92
N LYS A 162 -7.90 28.31 -13.47
CA LYS A 162 -6.57 28.08 -14.04
C LYS A 162 -5.43 28.43 -13.07
N LYS A 163 -5.74 28.80 -11.83
CA LYS A 163 -4.78 29.21 -10.79
C LYS A 163 -4.90 28.32 -9.54
N GLY A 164 -3.88 28.31 -8.68
CA GLY A 164 -3.89 27.56 -7.42
C GLY A 164 -4.11 26.06 -7.67
N TYR A 165 -5.08 25.47 -6.97
CA TYR A 165 -5.47 24.06 -7.15
C TYR A 165 -6.14 23.75 -8.49
N GLY A 166 -6.32 24.73 -9.38
CA GLY A 166 -7.02 24.50 -10.65
C GLY A 166 -8.50 24.23 -10.45
N ASN A 167 -9.08 23.38 -11.31
CA ASN A 167 -10.42 22.88 -11.08
C ASN A 167 -10.38 21.93 -9.88
N HIS A 168 -11.25 22.15 -8.91
CA HIS A 168 -11.26 21.35 -7.69
C HIS A 168 -12.63 21.28 -7.04
N VAL A 169 -12.81 20.22 -6.24
CA VAL A 169 -14.01 19.99 -5.43
C VAL A 169 -13.60 19.88 -3.97
N ILE A 170 -14.40 20.45 -3.07
CA ILE A 170 -14.24 20.31 -1.62
C ILE A 170 -15.44 19.54 -1.07
N LEU A 171 -15.19 18.39 -0.45
CA LEU A 171 -16.18 17.57 0.23
C LEU A 171 -16.05 17.72 1.74
N VAL A 172 -17.18 17.60 2.46
CA VAL A 172 -17.25 17.60 3.92
C VAL A 172 -17.65 16.20 4.39
N TYR A 173 -16.82 15.60 5.25
CA TYR A 173 -17.02 14.27 5.87
C TYR A 173 -17.28 14.42 7.37
N GLY A 174 -18.17 15.32 7.76
CA GLY A 174 -18.33 15.77 9.15
C GLY A 174 -17.34 16.86 9.52
N HIS A 175 -16.42 16.59 10.46
CA HIS A 175 -15.47 17.61 10.97
C HIS A 175 -14.26 17.85 10.06
N ILE A 176 -14.15 17.09 8.97
CA ILE A 176 -13.03 17.11 8.04
C ILE A 176 -13.51 17.58 6.67
N GLN A 177 -12.69 18.39 6.00
CA GLN A 177 -12.85 18.74 4.60
C GLN A 177 -11.77 18.06 3.77
N CYS A 178 -12.15 17.56 2.59
CA CYS A 178 -11.25 16.97 1.62
C CYS A 178 -11.34 17.71 0.30
N LEU A 179 -10.22 18.27 -0.16
CA LEU A 179 -10.09 18.90 -1.46
C LEU A 179 -9.46 17.92 -2.46
N TYR A 180 -10.07 17.82 -3.63
CA TYR A 180 -9.55 17.11 -4.80
C TYR A 180 -9.20 18.13 -5.89
N GLY A 181 -7.91 18.32 -6.15
CA GLY A 181 -7.37 19.37 -7.00
C GLY A 181 -6.82 18.90 -8.34
N HIS A 182 -6.50 19.88 -9.19
CA HIS A 182 -5.94 19.73 -10.53
C HIS A 182 -6.79 18.90 -11.50
N LEU A 183 -8.12 18.87 -11.28
CA LEU A 183 -9.04 18.07 -12.06
C LEU A 183 -9.12 18.57 -13.51
N ALA A 184 -9.27 17.65 -14.46
CA ALA A 184 -9.63 17.96 -15.85
C ALA A 184 -11.12 18.25 -15.97
N ALA A 185 -11.95 17.47 -15.28
CA ALA A 185 -13.40 17.60 -15.26
C ALA A 185 -13.95 17.35 -13.84
N ILE A 186 -15.08 17.97 -13.53
CA ILE A 186 -15.81 17.80 -12.28
C ILE A 186 -17.18 17.20 -12.63
N THR A 187 -17.58 16.15 -11.93
CA THR A 187 -18.79 15.36 -12.21
C THR A 187 -19.91 15.58 -11.18
N VAL A 188 -19.69 16.43 -10.19
CA VAL A 188 -20.62 16.75 -9.09
C VAL A 188 -20.90 18.25 -8.99
N ARG A 189 -21.95 18.61 -8.25
CA ARG A 189 -22.42 19.98 -8.01
C ARG A 189 -22.35 20.33 -6.53
N GLU A 190 -22.30 21.63 -6.23
CA GLU A 190 -22.40 22.08 -4.84
C GLU A 190 -23.74 21.66 -4.23
N GLY A 191 -23.69 21.11 -3.02
CA GLY A 191 -24.86 20.57 -2.31
C GLY A 191 -25.12 19.08 -2.54
N ASP A 192 -24.46 18.43 -3.51
CA ASP A 192 -24.66 16.99 -3.74
C ASP A 192 -24.23 16.17 -2.52
N GLU A 193 -25.11 15.26 -2.09
CA GLU A 193 -24.74 14.15 -1.21
C GLU A 193 -24.04 13.07 -2.04
N VAL A 194 -22.89 12.61 -1.56
CA VAL A 194 -22.09 11.58 -2.23
C VAL A 194 -21.84 10.43 -1.29
N TYR A 195 -21.84 9.21 -1.84
CA TYR A 195 -21.36 8.02 -1.16
C TYR A 195 -19.87 7.84 -1.39
N ALA A 196 -19.21 7.02 -0.57
CA ALA A 196 -17.85 6.59 -0.90
C ALA A 196 -17.84 5.86 -2.26
N GLY A 197 -16.81 6.12 -3.07
CA GLY A 197 -16.72 5.60 -4.44
C GLY A 197 -17.46 6.43 -5.49
N THR A 198 -18.23 7.46 -5.11
CA THR A 198 -18.82 8.39 -6.08
C THR A 198 -17.73 9.08 -6.88
N ILE A 199 -17.81 9.07 -8.21
CA ILE A 199 -16.87 9.79 -9.07
C ILE A 199 -17.14 11.28 -8.90
N VAL A 200 -16.17 12.01 -8.34
CA VAL A 200 -16.25 13.47 -8.11
C VAL A 200 -15.58 14.27 -9.23
N GLY A 201 -14.73 13.61 -10.02
CA GLY A 201 -14.12 14.22 -11.19
C GLY A 201 -13.17 13.28 -11.92
N ILE A 202 -12.46 13.85 -12.88
CA ILE A 202 -11.39 13.21 -13.65
C ILE A 202 -10.10 13.95 -13.34
N SER A 203 -9.04 13.24 -12.94
CA SER A 203 -7.74 13.84 -12.66
C SER A 203 -7.14 14.48 -13.91
N GLY A 204 -6.31 15.50 -13.72
CA GLY A 204 -5.79 16.29 -14.83
C GLY A 204 -4.54 17.05 -14.46
N ASN A 205 -4.39 18.25 -15.04
CA ASN A 205 -3.23 19.10 -14.86
C ASN A 205 -3.60 20.59 -14.83
N THR A 206 -4.80 20.93 -14.32
CA THR A 206 -5.26 22.33 -14.29
C THR A 206 -4.63 23.10 -13.13
N GLY A 207 -4.55 24.43 -13.21
CA GLY A 207 -3.99 25.23 -12.12
C GLY A 207 -2.46 25.29 -12.08
N LYS A 208 -1.90 25.49 -10.88
CA LYS A 208 -0.45 25.52 -10.64
C LYS A 208 0.06 24.08 -10.47
N SER A 209 0.28 23.40 -11.58
CA SER A 209 0.77 22.02 -11.62
C SER A 209 1.93 21.88 -12.61
N THR A 210 2.90 21.00 -12.32
CA THR A 210 4.05 20.71 -13.20
C THR A 210 3.82 19.52 -14.14
N GLY A 211 2.77 18.74 -13.90
CA GLY A 211 2.43 17.56 -14.68
C GLY A 211 1.17 16.89 -14.14
N PRO A 212 0.52 15.98 -14.89
CA PRO A 212 -0.72 15.35 -14.47
C PRO A 212 -0.62 14.63 -13.13
N HIS A 213 -1.49 14.98 -12.18
CA HIS A 213 -1.62 14.34 -10.88
C HIS A 213 -2.94 14.73 -10.21
N LEU A 214 -3.28 14.06 -9.11
CA LEU A 214 -4.33 14.47 -8.19
C LEU A 214 -3.69 15.08 -6.95
N HIS A 215 -4.01 16.34 -6.67
CA HIS A 215 -3.67 16.94 -5.39
C HIS A 215 -4.78 16.67 -4.38
N ILE A 216 -4.45 16.07 -3.24
CA ILE A 216 -5.39 15.84 -2.15
C ILE A 216 -4.96 16.65 -0.94
N LYS A 217 -5.89 17.43 -0.40
CA LYS A 217 -5.70 18.14 0.86
C LYS A 217 -6.82 17.77 1.84
N ILE A 218 -6.41 17.47 3.06
CA ILE A 218 -7.31 17.25 4.19
C ILE A 218 -7.17 18.43 5.15
N SER A 219 -8.28 18.96 5.63
CA SER A 219 -8.28 20.01 6.66
C SER A 219 -9.32 19.78 7.74
N ALA A 220 -9.00 20.21 8.95
CA ALA A 220 -9.90 20.24 10.09
C ALA A 220 -9.66 21.54 10.87
N ASN A 221 -10.72 22.18 11.36
CA ASN A 221 -10.65 23.42 12.13
C ASN A 221 -9.80 24.53 11.45
N GLY A 222 -9.89 24.63 10.12
CA GLY A 222 -9.17 25.63 9.32
C GLY A 222 -7.68 25.33 9.07
N LYS A 223 -7.14 24.23 9.58
CA LYS A 223 -5.73 23.84 9.39
C LYS A 223 -5.61 22.67 8.43
N SER A 224 -4.62 22.69 7.55
CA SER A 224 -4.29 21.53 6.71
C SER A 224 -3.62 20.45 7.56
N LEU A 225 -3.93 19.19 7.27
CA LEU A 225 -3.36 18.01 7.90
C LEU A 225 -2.66 17.18 6.82
N ASN A 226 -1.63 16.44 7.20
CA ASN A 226 -0.99 15.47 6.30
C ASN A 226 -2.02 14.38 5.91
N PRO A 227 -2.40 14.23 4.63
CA PRO A 227 -3.37 13.22 4.21
C PRO A 227 -2.85 11.77 4.23
N ALA A 228 -1.54 11.56 4.22
CA ALA A 228 -0.96 10.22 4.06
C ALA A 228 -1.38 9.22 5.17
N PRO A 229 -1.37 9.57 6.47
CA PRO A 229 -1.85 8.68 7.53
C PRO A 229 -3.33 8.31 7.38
N PHE A 230 -4.16 9.26 6.92
CA PHE A 230 -5.59 9.03 6.72
C PHE A 230 -5.84 8.03 5.58
N ILE A 231 -5.19 8.23 4.43
CA ILE A 231 -5.31 7.30 3.28
C ILE A 231 -4.77 5.92 3.63
N ALA A 232 -3.65 5.83 4.35
CA ALA A 232 -3.10 4.56 4.82
C ALA A 232 -4.06 3.82 5.76
N TYR A 233 -4.72 4.55 6.67
CA TYR A 233 -5.75 3.99 7.54
C TYR A 233 -6.93 3.45 6.75
N LEU A 234 -7.48 4.21 5.79
CA LEU A 234 -8.60 3.76 4.95
C LEU A 234 -8.24 2.50 4.16
N ASN A 235 -7.04 2.44 3.56
CA ASN A 235 -6.58 1.26 2.84
C ASN A 235 -6.54 0.02 3.74
N ASN A 236 -5.96 0.15 4.95
CA ASN A 236 -5.91 -0.95 5.91
C ASN A 236 -7.30 -1.40 6.37
N TYR A 237 -8.19 -0.43 6.62
CA TYR A 237 -9.58 -0.68 6.99
C TYR A 237 -10.33 -1.44 5.90
N ILE A 238 -10.22 -1.01 4.64
CA ILE A 238 -10.80 -1.70 3.47
C ILE A 238 -10.31 -3.15 3.38
N THR A 239 -9.00 -3.38 3.53
CA THR A 239 -8.42 -4.74 3.47
C THR A 239 -8.98 -5.61 4.59
N ARG A 240 -9.05 -5.09 5.83
CA ARG A 240 -9.63 -5.83 6.97
C ARG A 240 -11.11 -6.17 6.75
N LEU A 241 -11.89 -5.27 6.17
CA LEU A 241 -13.29 -5.54 5.84
C LEU A 241 -13.41 -6.63 4.79
N ARG A 242 -12.59 -6.58 3.73
CA ARG A 242 -12.54 -7.64 2.71
C ARG A 242 -12.21 -9.00 3.33
N ASP A 243 -11.23 -9.06 4.22
CA ASP A 243 -10.84 -10.30 4.90
C ASP A 243 -11.98 -10.86 5.77
N LYS A 244 -12.66 -10.00 6.54
CA LYS A 244 -13.82 -10.39 7.36
C LYS A 244 -14.99 -10.87 6.50
N ILE A 245 -15.30 -10.16 5.42
CA ILE A 245 -16.36 -10.55 4.48
C ILE A 245 -16.06 -11.93 3.88
N ALA A 246 -14.82 -12.15 3.41
CA ALA A 246 -14.40 -13.43 2.87
C ALA A 246 -14.53 -14.56 3.90
N TYR A 247 -14.07 -14.32 5.14
CA TYR A 247 -14.18 -15.29 6.23
C TYR A 247 -15.65 -15.65 6.53
N VAL A 248 -16.53 -14.66 6.64
CA VAL A 248 -17.96 -14.89 6.93
C VAL A 248 -18.66 -15.60 5.77
N ARG A 249 -18.31 -15.28 4.52
CA ARG A 249 -18.94 -15.88 3.32
C ARG A 249 -18.50 -17.31 3.05
N PHE A 250 -17.22 -17.60 3.22
CA PHE A 250 -16.62 -18.85 2.73
C PHE A 250 -16.16 -19.78 3.86
N GLY A 251 -16.17 -19.34 5.12
CA GLY A 251 -15.67 -20.13 6.26
C GLY A 251 -14.15 -20.36 6.21
N THR A 252 -13.48 -19.86 5.18
CA THR A 252 -12.04 -19.91 4.97
C THR A 252 -11.48 -18.52 5.13
N GLN A 253 -10.47 -18.36 5.98
CA GLN A 253 -9.66 -17.14 5.95
C GLN A 253 -9.05 -17.07 4.54
N PRO A 254 -9.26 -15.99 3.76
CA PRO A 254 -8.56 -15.86 2.49
C PRO A 254 -7.06 -16.03 2.79
N PRO A 255 -6.31 -16.81 1.99
CA PRO A 255 -4.87 -16.87 2.19
C PRO A 255 -4.40 -15.42 2.16
N LYS A 256 -3.86 -14.91 3.28
CA LYS A 256 -3.40 -13.52 3.31
C LYS A 256 -2.38 -13.42 2.20
N GLU A 257 -2.74 -12.72 1.13
CA GLU A 257 -1.83 -12.58 0.01
C GLU A 257 -0.53 -11.99 0.55
N LEU A 258 0.57 -12.61 0.16
CA LEU A 258 1.89 -12.16 0.54
C LEU A 258 2.10 -10.76 -0.02
N ASN A 259 2.19 -9.79 0.86
CA ASN A 259 2.56 -8.42 0.54
C ASN A 259 3.33 -7.82 1.72
N ILE A 260 3.94 -6.65 1.50
CA ILE A 260 4.79 -5.98 2.49
C ILE A 260 4.01 -5.74 3.80
N SER A 261 2.77 -5.26 3.74
CA SER A 261 1.97 -4.95 4.92
C SER A 261 1.61 -6.19 5.74
N ASN A 262 1.20 -7.27 5.07
CA ASN A 262 0.88 -8.54 5.71
C ASN A 262 2.12 -9.18 6.30
N LEU A 263 3.27 -9.09 5.61
CA LEU A 263 4.54 -9.57 6.12
C LEU A 263 4.94 -8.81 7.40
N TYR A 264 4.88 -7.48 7.42
CA TYR A 264 5.13 -6.69 8.64
C TYR A 264 4.27 -7.16 9.81
N GLN A 265 2.96 -7.32 9.58
CA GLN A 265 2.05 -7.80 10.62
C GLN A 265 2.41 -9.21 11.11
N ALA A 266 2.82 -10.10 10.21
CA ALA A 266 3.25 -11.45 10.59
C ALA A 266 4.55 -11.44 11.39
N LEU A 267 5.52 -10.61 11.02
CA LEU A 267 6.78 -10.41 11.74
C LEU A 267 6.50 -9.88 13.16
N ASP A 268 5.66 -8.86 13.29
CA ASP A 268 5.31 -8.27 14.59
C ASP A 268 4.59 -9.27 15.51
N ARG A 269 3.60 -10.00 14.98
CA ARG A 269 2.88 -11.05 15.73
C ARG A 269 3.81 -12.15 16.23
N ASN A 270 4.84 -12.47 15.46
CA ASN A 270 5.84 -13.46 15.85
C ASN A 270 6.94 -12.88 16.76
N GLY A 271 6.95 -11.58 17.03
CA GLY A 271 7.98 -10.94 17.85
C GLY A 271 9.35 -10.94 17.16
N ILE A 272 9.37 -10.69 15.85
CA ILE A 272 10.62 -10.54 15.11
C ILE A 272 11.29 -9.22 15.46
N ALA A 273 12.58 -9.28 15.79
CA ALA A 273 13.42 -8.14 16.02
C ALA A 273 13.75 -7.46 14.68
N PHE A 274 13.65 -6.13 14.65
CA PHE A 274 13.92 -5.30 13.47
C PHE A 274 13.10 -5.73 12.23
N PRO A 275 11.76 -5.74 12.32
CA PRO A 275 10.89 -6.24 11.26
C PRO A 275 11.15 -5.54 9.91
N LYS A 276 11.50 -4.26 9.92
CA LYS A 276 11.86 -3.51 8.71
C LYS A 276 13.08 -4.06 7.96
N ILE A 277 14.11 -4.50 8.69
CA ILE A 277 15.29 -5.13 8.09
C ILE A 277 14.91 -6.52 7.55
N VAL A 278 14.09 -7.27 8.29
CA VAL A 278 13.66 -8.61 7.92
C VAL A 278 12.73 -8.60 6.69
N VAL A 279 11.87 -7.58 6.54
CA VAL A 279 11.13 -7.35 5.29
C VAL A 279 12.08 -7.10 4.13
N ALA A 280 13.11 -6.27 4.32
CA ALA A 280 14.09 -6.01 3.26
C ALA A 280 14.86 -7.28 2.85
N GLN A 281 15.17 -8.17 3.81
CA GLN A 281 15.71 -9.51 3.51
C GLN A 281 14.72 -10.31 2.67
N ALA A 282 13.45 -10.40 3.07
CA ALA A 282 12.43 -11.13 2.31
C ALA A 282 12.28 -10.60 0.88
N LEU A 283 12.23 -9.28 0.68
CA LEU A 283 12.12 -8.68 -0.66
C LEU A 283 13.34 -8.98 -1.53
N LEU A 284 14.53 -8.95 -0.94
CA LEU A 284 15.77 -9.26 -1.65
C LEU A 284 15.84 -10.75 -2.04
N GLU A 285 15.59 -11.66 -1.10
CA GLU A 285 15.62 -13.11 -1.30
C GLU A 285 14.57 -13.56 -2.32
N THR A 286 13.39 -12.95 -2.29
CA THR A 286 12.27 -13.38 -3.15
C THR A 286 12.17 -12.62 -4.45
N GLY A 287 13.01 -11.60 -4.68
CA GLY A 287 12.84 -10.70 -5.83
C GLY A 287 11.47 -10.03 -5.80
N TYR A 288 11.11 -9.39 -4.68
CA TYR A 288 9.80 -8.78 -4.45
C TYR A 288 8.64 -9.77 -4.58
N PHE A 289 8.78 -10.93 -3.92
CA PHE A 289 7.78 -12.00 -3.85
C PHE A 289 7.50 -12.74 -5.17
N THR A 290 8.43 -12.69 -6.12
CA THR A 290 8.25 -13.29 -7.45
C THR A 290 9.01 -14.60 -7.66
N SER A 291 9.93 -14.96 -6.76
CA SER A 291 10.78 -16.13 -6.93
C SER A 291 10.01 -17.45 -6.82
N ASN A 292 10.45 -18.49 -7.56
CA ASN A 292 9.83 -19.82 -7.48
C ASN A 292 9.86 -20.41 -6.07
N VAL A 293 10.93 -20.18 -5.30
CA VAL A 293 11.05 -20.65 -3.91
C VAL A 293 10.03 -19.93 -2.99
N CYS A 294 9.74 -18.66 -3.28
CA CYS A 294 8.68 -17.93 -2.60
C CYS A 294 7.29 -18.48 -2.96
N LEU A 295 7.01 -18.61 -4.26
CA LEU A 295 5.68 -18.94 -4.77
C LEU A 295 5.29 -20.41 -4.57
N ASN A 296 6.23 -21.34 -4.77
CA ASN A 296 5.94 -22.78 -4.72
C ASN A 296 6.26 -23.39 -3.36
N ASP A 297 7.28 -22.87 -2.68
CA ASP A 297 7.77 -23.41 -1.40
C ASP A 297 7.39 -22.56 -0.20
N ASN A 298 6.71 -21.42 -0.41
CA ASN A 298 6.31 -20.50 0.65
C ASN A 298 7.48 -20.01 1.52
N ASN A 299 8.70 -19.96 0.96
CA ASN A 299 9.91 -19.66 1.73
C ASN A 299 10.43 -18.26 1.40
N LEU A 300 10.13 -17.31 2.29
CA LEU A 300 10.44 -15.89 2.09
C LEU A 300 11.91 -15.53 2.31
N PHE A 301 12.65 -16.35 3.04
CA PHE A 301 13.97 -15.98 3.56
C PHE A 301 15.08 -16.85 2.99
N GLY A 302 14.78 -17.68 1.99
CA GLY A 302 15.75 -18.60 1.40
C GLY A 302 16.28 -19.65 2.37
N LEU A 303 15.50 -20.02 3.40
CA LEU A 303 15.96 -20.93 4.45
C LEU A 303 16.27 -22.32 3.84
N ARG A 304 17.44 -22.87 4.17
CA ARG A 304 17.91 -24.18 3.69
C ARG A 304 18.12 -25.18 4.81
N ARG A 305 17.91 -26.47 4.52
CA ARG A 305 18.16 -27.59 5.43
C ARG A 305 19.67 -27.78 5.62
N PRO A 306 20.16 -27.88 6.88
CA PRO A 306 21.60 -28.05 7.14
C PRO A 306 22.23 -29.34 6.62
N GLY A 307 21.40 -30.38 6.43
CA GLY A 307 21.84 -31.70 5.99
C GLY A 307 22.23 -31.75 4.52
N ASP A 308 21.30 -31.40 3.64
CA ASP A 308 21.42 -31.56 2.19
C ASP A 308 21.47 -30.22 1.42
N GLY A 309 21.30 -29.09 2.09
CA GLY A 309 21.28 -27.77 1.47
C GLY A 309 20.02 -27.45 0.66
N SER A 310 19.00 -28.33 0.66
CA SER A 310 17.73 -28.10 -0.02
C SER A 310 16.93 -26.98 0.68
N TYR A 311 16.06 -26.29 -0.07
CA TYR A 311 15.20 -25.28 0.52
C TYR A 311 14.14 -25.91 1.42
N TYR A 312 13.82 -25.22 2.52
CA TYR A 312 12.60 -25.55 3.27
C TYR A 312 11.37 -25.21 2.42
N ARG A 313 10.37 -26.09 2.51
CA ARG A 313 9.03 -25.90 1.97
C ARG A 313 8.04 -25.80 3.12
N PHE A 314 7.19 -24.79 3.06
CA PHE A 314 6.18 -24.49 4.08
C PHE A 314 4.78 -24.62 3.49
N ASN A 315 3.77 -24.83 4.35
CA ASN A 315 2.39 -24.93 3.89
C ASN A 315 1.83 -23.55 3.48
N ASN A 316 2.36 -22.48 4.08
CA ASN A 316 2.04 -21.09 3.78
C ASN A 316 3.24 -20.20 4.15
N TRP A 317 3.27 -18.97 3.63
CA TRP A 317 4.42 -18.09 3.82
C TRP A 317 4.59 -17.61 5.28
N GLU A 318 3.51 -17.57 6.09
CA GLU A 318 3.59 -17.18 7.51
C GLU A 318 4.39 -18.21 8.33
N GLU A 319 4.36 -19.49 7.97
CA GLU A 319 5.21 -20.52 8.59
C GLU A 319 6.70 -20.22 8.37
N SER A 320 7.09 -19.66 7.22
CA SER A 320 8.48 -19.25 6.98
C SER A 320 8.92 -18.09 7.89
N VAL A 321 7.99 -17.22 8.30
CA VAL A 321 8.24 -16.17 9.31
C VAL A 321 8.52 -16.77 10.67
N LYS A 322 7.72 -17.77 11.08
CA LYS A 322 7.98 -18.51 12.31
C LYS A 322 9.33 -19.24 12.26
N ALA A 323 9.65 -19.89 11.14
CA ALA A 323 10.93 -20.54 10.93
C ALA A 323 12.11 -19.57 10.98
N TYR A 324 11.97 -18.34 10.46
CA TYR A 324 12.98 -17.30 10.58
C TYR A 324 13.28 -16.97 12.04
N LYS A 325 12.24 -16.86 12.88
CA LYS A 325 12.41 -16.68 14.33
C LYS A 325 13.22 -17.80 14.95
N ASP A 326 12.82 -19.03 14.65
CA ASP A 326 13.33 -20.24 15.30
C ASP A 326 14.73 -20.63 14.83
N TYR A 327 15.11 -20.30 13.59
CA TYR A 327 16.38 -20.72 12.98
C TYR A 327 17.41 -19.60 12.79
N VAL A 328 16.95 -18.36 12.66
CA VAL A 328 17.82 -17.19 12.46
C VAL A 328 17.82 -16.34 13.71
N GLN A 329 16.67 -15.78 14.09
CA GLN A 329 16.62 -14.77 15.15
C GLN A 329 16.99 -15.30 16.54
N TYR A 330 16.78 -16.57 16.86
CA TYR A 330 17.13 -17.11 18.18
C TYR A 330 18.62 -16.88 18.57
N LYS A 331 19.49 -16.74 17.55
CA LYS A 331 20.93 -16.42 17.67
C LYS A 331 21.20 -14.93 17.95
N TYR A 332 20.21 -14.06 17.74
CA TYR A 332 20.28 -12.64 18.07
C TYR A 332 20.02 -12.44 19.57
N LYS A 333 20.93 -11.71 20.24
CA LYS A 333 20.85 -11.43 21.68
C LYS A 333 20.64 -9.95 21.97
N ALA A 334 21.48 -9.08 21.40
CA ALA A 334 21.37 -7.62 21.46
C ALA A 334 22.35 -6.97 20.46
N GLY A 335 22.23 -5.66 20.25
CA GLY A 335 23.17 -4.82 19.50
C GLY A 335 22.75 -4.51 18.05
N ASP A 336 23.73 -4.22 17.20
CA ASP A 336 23.50 -3.90 15.79
C ASP A 336 23.08 -5.17 15.01
N TYR A 337 21.89 -5.11 14.41
CA TYR A 337 21.30 -6.24 13.69
C TYR A 337 22.07 -6.59 12.39
N PHE A 338 22.66 -5.62 11.70
CA PHE A 338 23.48 -5.90 10.51
C PHE A 338 24.78 -6.61 10.87
N ARG A 339 25.41 -6.23 11.99
CA ARG A 339 26.57 -6.95 12.53
C ARG A 339 26.20 -8.38 12.94
N PHE A 340 25.00 -8.57 13.47
CA PHE A 340 24.47 -9.90 13.76
C PHE A 340 24.35 -10.74 12.47
N LEU A 341 23.71 -10.23 11.42
CA LEU A 341 23.57 -10.93 10.15
C LEU A 341 24.93 -11.27 9.51
N GLN A 342 25.89 -10.35 9.60
CA GLN A 342 27.28 -10.58 9.17
C GLN A 342 27.93 -11.72 9.95
N ARG A 343 27.81 -11.70 11.28
CA ARG A 343 28.45 -12.67 12.18
C ARG A 343 27.93 -14.09 11.93
N ILE A 344 26.63 -14.26 11.69
CA ILE A 344 26.06 -15.58 11.41
C ILE A 344 26.28 -16.02 9.96
N GLY A 345 26.94 -15.19 9.13
CA GLY A 345 27.14 -15.46 7.71
C GLY A 345 25.84 -15.72 6.99
N TYR A 346 24.83 -14.86 7.19
CA TYR A 346 23.46 -15.10 6.69
C TYR A 346 23.42 -15.38 5.17
N ALA A 347 24.28 -14.69 4.42
CA ALA A 347 24.36 -14.74 2.97
C ALA A 347 25.83 -14.80 2.51
N GLU A 348 26.10 -15.56 1.44
CA GLU A 348 27.39 -15.64 0.76
C GLU A 348 27.77 -14.36 -0.01
N ASP A 349 26.80 -13.55 -0.45
CA ASP A 349 27.09 -12.33 -1.19
C ASP A 349 27.74 -11.27 -0.29
N PRO A 350 28.98 -10.84 -0.60
CA PRO A 350 29.64 -9.80 0.18
C PRO A 350 28.89 -8.47 0.18
N TYR A 351 28.02 -8.22 -0.81
CA TYR A 351 27.20 -7.01 -0.92
C TYR A 351 25.77 -7.19 -0.37
N TYR A 352 25.43 -8.35 0.17
CA TYR A 352 24.07 -8.64 0.65
C TYR A 352 23.57 -7.58 1.65
N LEU A 353 24.37 -7.31 2.69
CA LEU A 353 23.98 -6.36 3.74
C LEU A 353 23.86 -4.92 3.22
N TYR A 354 24.64 -4.55 2.21
CA TYR A 354 24.50 -3.26 1.54
C TYR A 354 23.16 -3.17 0.80
N LYS A 355 22.79 -4.21 0.04
CA LYS A 355 21.50 -4.30 -0.66
C LYS A 355 20.33 -4.27 0.31
N VAL A 356 20.37 -5.07 1.38
CA VAL A 356 19.34 -5.07 2.44
C VAL A 356 19.22 -3.70 3.08
N LYS A 357 20.35 -3.04 3.41
CA LYS A 357 20.33 -1.69 3.99
C LYS A 357 19.69 -0.69 3.04
N SER A 358 20.04 -0.71 1.76
CA SER A 358 19.45 0.14 0.73
C SER A 358 17.93 -0.07 0.59
N ILE A 359 17.47 -1.31 0.50
CA ILE A 359 16.04 -1.64 0.43
C ILE A 359 15.35 -1.18 1.72
N SER A 360 15.92 -1.47 2.89
CA SER A 360 15.35 -1.07 4.17
C SER A 360 15.22 0.45 4.31
N SER A 361 16.13 1.23 3.76
CA SER A 361 16.02 2.70 3.76
C SER A 361 14.93 3.23 2.82
N SER A 362 14.53 2.44 1.81
CA SER A 362 13.49 2.81 0.84
C SER A 362 12.07 2.39 1.26
N LEU A 363 11.95 1.40 2.16
CA LEU A 363 10.72 0.99 2.83
C LEU A 363 10.29 2.01 3.89
#